data_AF-A0AAE6IUP0-F1
#
_entry.id   AF-A0AAE6IUP0-F1
#
_cell.length_a   1.000
_cell.length_b   1.000
_cell.length_c   1.000
_cell.angle_alpha   90.00
_cell.angle_beta   90.00
_cell.angle_gamma   90.00
#
_symmetry.space_group_name_H-M   'P 1'
#
loop_
_entity.id
_entity.type
_entity.pdbx_description
1 polymer ?
#
loop_
_entity_poly.entity_id
_entity_poly.type
_entity_poly.pdbx_seq_one_letter_code
_entity_poly.pdbx_strand_id
1 'polypeptide(L)'
;MTKEKYEEEIQKLVDEFCSLSKDTIDYSAKRETIRNKLLTILCYYYNLIYNKPFSKYYGDIAFVIVNCLKSYRKERGTPFLHYLNTSLHHEISKQKKESYSHGLKVSQKITRLRSQLFKLADTKQIATDDTEKLLKLALTIGISKADFEKVIKYENIKFAHDKTNKDGTVQDRFDNIKSTDTAPEYLLEKKLELSANKEKRYKQLKFIDEAFSQKQDRVKKYLSKLLTLKLYNDLLNAKYNLSIPINFSFVDTKFFDELEEHRKNKTRFPTQEDIAKSLNRDKTDASRTLNSFFKKIKKDINKLSTL
;
A
#
# COMPACT_ATOMS: atom_id res chain seq x y z
N MET A 1 -6.95 -4.07 -30.92
CA MET A 1 -5.97 -4.97 -31.55
C MET A 1 -6.55 -6.38 -31.51
N THR A 2 -6.53 -7.15 -32.60
CA THR A 2 -7.13 -8.49 -32.67
C THR A 2 -6.25 -9.53 -31.99
N LYS A 3 -6.82 -10.69 -31.65
CA LYS A 3 -6.09 -11.80 -31.00
C LYS A 3 -4.86 -12.21 -31.82
N GLU A 4 -4.99 -12.37 -33.14
CA GLU A 4 -3.86 -12.80 -33.98
C GLU A 4 -2.71 -11.79 -33.95
N LYS A 5 -3.02 -10.48 -33.99
CA LYS A 5 -2.00 -9.42 -33.93
C LYS A 5 -1.21 -9.46 -32.63
N TYR A 6 -1.85 -9.80 -31.50
CA TYR A 6 -1.15 -9.95 -30.23
C TYR A 6 -0.23 -11.17 -30.24
N GLU A 7 -0.68 -12.30 -30.80
CA GLU A 7 0.11 -13.52 -30.87
C GLU A 7 1.36 -13.35 -31.75
N GLU A 8 1.22 -12.66 -32.89
CA GLU A 8 2.34 -12.30 -33.77
C GLU A 8 3.37 -11.39 -33.06
N GLU A 9 2.89 -10.37 -32.34
CA GLU A 9 3.77 -9.44 -31.62
C GLU A 9 4.49 -10.12 -30.44
N ILE A 10 3.79 -11.00 -29.71
CA ILE A 10 4.38 -11.83 -28.66
C ILE A 10 5.48 -12.71 -29.24
N GLN A 11 5.22 -13.40 -30.35
CA GLN A 11 6.19 -14.29 -30.98
C GLN A 11 7.44 -13.51 -31.41
N LYS A 12 7.25 -12.36 -32.07
CA LYS A 12 8.36 -11.49 -32.48
C LYS A 12 9.23 -11.06 -31.29
N LEU A 13 8.62 -10.62 -30.19
CA LEU A 13 9.34 -10.17 -29.00
C LEU A 13 10.05 -11.31 -28.27
N VAL A 14 9.47 -12.51 -28.25
CA VAL A 14 10.12 -13.71 -27.69
C VAL A 14 11.34 -14.09 -28.51
N ASP A 15 11.23 -14.05 -29.84
CA ASP A 15 12.35 -14.33 -30.72
C ASP A 15 13.48 -13.32 -30.56
N GLU A 16 13.14 -12.02 -30.45
CA GLU A 16 14.08 -10.96 -30.11
C GLU A 16 14.75 -11.20 -28.75
N PHE A 17 13.96 -11.58 -27.74
CA PHE A 17 14.45 -11.88 -26.39
C PHE A 17 15.43 -13.06 -26.36
N CYS A 18 15.13 -14.13 -27.11
CA CYS A 18 15.97 -15.33 -27.17
C CYS A 18 17.23 -15.14 -28.00
N SER A 19 17.22 -14.21 -28.95
CA SER A 19 18.36 -13.95 -29.87
C SER A 19 19.41 -13.00 -29.29
N LEU A 20 19.19 -12.42 -28.11
CA LEU A 20 20.15 -11.53 -27.47
C LEU A 20 21.40 -12.31 -27.00
N SER A 21 22.58 -11.94 -27.52
CA SER A 21 23.86 -12.43 -27.02
C SER A 21 24.35 -11.64 -25.81
N LYS A 22 24.92 -12.35 -24.82
CA LYS A 22 25.54 -11.78 -23.61
C LYS A 22 26.73 -10.85 -23.92
N ASP A 23 27.28 -10.92 -25.13
CA ASP A 23 28.46 -10.15 -25.55
C ASP A 23 28.11 -8.70 -25.96
N THR A 24 26.83 -8.33 -25.96
CA THR A 24 26.41 -6.96 -26.28
C THR A 24 26.64 -6.00 -25.11
N ILE A 25 27.25 -4.85 -25.39
CA ILE A 25 27.62 -3.80 -24.41
C ILE A 25 26.43 -3.30 -23.58
N ASP A 26 25.19 -3.45 -24.07
CA ASP A 26 23.94 -3.10 -23.38
C ASP A 26 23.00 -4.28 -23.14
N TYR A 27 23.53 -5.51 -23.08
CA TYR A 27 22.73 -6.74 -22.99
C TYR A 27 21.65 -6.67 -21.90
N SER A 28 22.01 -6.24 -20.69
CA SER A 28 21.08 -6.16 -19.56
C SER A 28 19.95 -5.16 -19.81
N ALA A 29 20.26 -3.97 -20.33
CA ALA A 29 19.26 -2.93 -20.57
C ALA A 29 18.31 -3.29 -21.72
N LYS A 30 18.83 -3.86 -22.81
CA LYS A 30 18.02 -4.34 -23.95
C LYS A 30 17.12 -5.50 -23.55
N ARG A 31 17.66 -6.45 -22.78
CA ARG A 31 16.91 -7.60 -22.26
C ARG A 31 15.77 -7.17 -21.34
N GLU A 32 16.01 -6.20 -20.47
CA GLU A 32 15.02 -5.62 -19.57
C GLU A 32 13.91 -4.89 -20.34
N THR A 33 14.29 -4.13 -21.38
CA THR A 33 13.33 -3.40 -22.23
C THR A 33 12.39 -4.35 -22.97
N ILE A 34 12.92 -5.40 -23.59
CA ILE A 34 12.10 -6.41 -24.29
C ILE A 34 11.22 -7.16 -23.29
N ARG A 35 11.74 -7.50 -22.11
CA ARG A 35 10.95 -8.14 -21.04
C ARG A 35 9.74 -7.30 -20.65
N ASN A 36 9.91 -6.00 -20.43
CA ASN A 36 8.83 -5.12 -20.00
C ASN A 36 7.79 -4.91 -21.12
N LYS A 37 8.22 -4.80 -22.38
CA LYS A 37 7.31 -4.79 -23.54
C LYS A 37 6.49 -6.09 -23.62
N LEU A 38 7.15 -7.23 -23.51
CA LEU A 38 6.51 -8.53 -23.57
C LEU A 38 5.51 -8.75 -22.42
N LEU A 39 5.87 -8.36 -21.20
CA LEU A 39 4.96 -8.40 -20.05
C LEU A 39 3.71 -7.56 -20.30
N THR A 40 3.89 -6.33 -20.79
CA THR A 40 2.79 -5.40 -21.09
C THR A 40 1.83 -6.00 -22.12
N ILE A 41 2.36 -6.54 -23.21
CA ILE A 41 1.58 -7.13 -24.30
C ILE A 41 0.85 -8.39 -23.85
N LEU A 42 1.52 -9.27 -23.10
CA LEU A 42 0.90 -10.48 -22.54
C LEU A 42 -0.24 -10.12 -21.58
N CYS A 43 -0.08 -9.09 -20.75
CA CYS A 43 -1.14 -8.61 -19.87
C CYS A 43 -2.36 -8.13 -20.66
N TYR A 44 -2.19 -7.39 -21.75
CA TYR A 44 -3.29 -6.99 -22.62
C TYR A 44 -3.94 -8.18 -23.35
N TYR A 45 -3.12 -9.10 -23.87
CA TYR A 45 -3.59 -10.33 -24.53
C TYR A 45 -4.47 -11.19 -23.60
N TYR A 46 -4.02 -11.41 -22.36
CA TYR A 46 -4.81 -12.20 -21.42
C TYR A 46 -6.04 -11.47 -20.89
N ASN A 47 -6.00 -10.15 -20.73
CA ASN A 47 -7.18 -9.35 -20.41
C ASN A 47 -8.24 -9.44 -21.53
N LEU A 48 -7.81 -9.47 -22.79
CA LEU A 48 -8.70 -9.64 -23.94
C LEU A 48 -9.37 -11.03 -23.95
N ILE A 49 -8.64 -12.08 -23.59
CA ILE A 49 -9.14 -13.47 -23.65
C ILE A 49 -10.02 -13.82 -22.45
N TYR A 50 -9.67 -13.34 -21.24
CA TYR A 50 -10.22 -13.91 -20.01
C TYR A 50 -11.19 -13.01 -19.22
N ASN A 51 -11.56 -11.82 -19.70
CA ASN A 51 -12.55 -10.93 -19.05
C ASN A 51 -12.26 -10.63 -17.55
N LYS A 52 -13.23 -10.05 -16.82
CA LYS A 52 -13.13 -9.59 -15.42
C LYS A 52 -12.63 -10.59 -14.35
N PRO A 53 -12.74 -11.94 -14.45
CA PRO A 53 -12.18 -12.81 -13.41
C PRO A 53 -10.65 -12.96 -13.48
N PHE A 54 -9.99 -12.50 -14.55
CA PHE A 54 -8.53 -12.67 -14.74
C PHE A 54 -7.71 -11.57 -14.06
N SER A 55 -8.28 -10.39 -13.84
CA SER A 55 -7.63 -9.28 -13.13
C SER A 55 -7.27 -9.63 -11.69
N LYS A 56 -8.02 -10.54 -11.05
CA LYS A 56 -7.76 -11.03 -9.69
C LYS A 56 -6.40 -11.73 -9.55
N TYR A 57 -5.86 -12.29 -10.64
CA TYR A 57 -4.63 -13.07 -10.63
C TYR A 57 -3.43 -12.32 -11.24
N TYR A 58 -3.54 -11.00 -11.47
CA TYR A 58 -2.55 -10.24 -12.23
C TYR A 58 -1.12 -10.36 -11.67
N GLY A 59 -0.97 -10.32 -10.34
CA GLY A 59 0.33 -10.48 -9.67
C GLY A 59 0.95 -11.86 -9.91
N ASP A 60 0.15 -12.92 -9.79
CA ASP A 60 0.60 -14.30 -10.02
C ASP A 60 0.93 -14.55 -11.50
N ILE A 61 0.14 -13.98 -12.41
CA ILE A 61 0.36 -14.05 -13.85
C ILE A 61 1.68 -13.39 -14.23
N ALA A 62 1.95 -12.18 -13.71
CA ALA A 62 3.21 -11.49 -13.95
C ALA A 62 4.40 -12.32 -13.44
N PHE A 63 4.28 -12.96 -12.27
CA PHE A 63 5.30 -13.85 -11.73
C PHE A 63 5.54 -15.09 -12.61
N VAL A 64 4.48 -15.75 -13.07
CA VAL A 64 4.58 -16.92 -13.98
C VAL A 64 5.22 -16.52 -15.31
N ILE A 65 4.81 -15.39 -15.91
CA ILE A 65 5.40 -14.87 -17.15
C ILE A 65 6.91 -14.67 -17.00
N VAL A 66 7.35 -14.01 -15.92
CA VAL A 66 8.78 -13.75 -15.66
C VAL A 66 9.56 -15.07 -15.50
N ASN A 67 8.99 -16.05 -14.81
CA ASN A 67 9.65 -17.35 -14.62
C ASN A 67 9.68 -18.17 -15.92
N CYS A 68 8.60 -18.15 -16.69
CA CYS A 68 8.56 -18.77 -18.01
C CYS A 68 9.63 -18.17 -18.92
N LEU A 69 9.80 -16.84 -18.93
CA LEU A 69 10.84 -16.19 -19.74
C LEU A 69 12.27 -16.54 -19.33
N LYS A 70 12.52 -16.74 -18.04
CA LYS A 70 13.85 -17.18 -17.55
C LYS A 70 14.18 -18.60 -18.00
N SER A 71 13.18 -19.49 -17.97
CA SER A 71 13.36 -20.93 -18.17
C SER A 71 13.08 -21.40 -19.60
N TYR A 72 12.49 -20.55 -20.44
CA TYR A 72 12.18 -20.89 -21.82
C TYR A 72 13.44 -21.11 -22.65
N ARG A 73 13.34 -22.08 -23.57
CA ARG A 73 14.40 -22.59 -24.43
C ARG A 73 13.80 -22.90 -25.79
N LYS A 74 14.19 -22.14 -26.81
CA LYS A 74 13.63 -22.24 -28.18
C LYS A 74 13.97 -23.59 -28.82
N GLU A 75 15.04 -24.24 -28.37
CA GLU A 75 15.53 -25.53 -28.82
C GLU A 75 14.52 -26.66 -28.58
N ARG A 76 13.57 -26.47 -27.65
CA ARG A 76 12.50 -27.46 -27.35
C ARG A 76 11.38 -27.48 -28.39
N GLY A 77 11.39 -26.59 -29.38
CA GLY A 77 10.43 -26.55 -30.49
C GLY A 77 8.99 -26.20 -30.13
N THR A 78 8.69 -25.99 -28.85
CA THR A 78 7.34 -25.65 -28.37
C THR A 78 7.14 -24.13 -28.41
N PRO A 79 6.07 -23.60 -29.03
CA PRO A 79 5.79 -22.17 -29.02
C PRO A 79 5.70 -21.61 -27.60
N PHE A 80 6.28 -20.44 -27.37
CA PHE A 80 6.33 -19.82 -26.04
C PHE A 80 4.95 -19.63 -25.42
N LEU A 81 3.96 -19.23 -26.22
CA LEU A 81 2.60 -19.01 -25.74
C LEU A 81 1.95 -20.31 -25.24
N HIS A 82 2.23 -21.44 -25.89
CA HIS A 82 1.75 -22.76 -25.44
C HIS A 82 2.39 -23.17 -24.11
N TYR A 83 3.70 -22.97 -23.98
CA TYR A 83 4.46 -23.22 -22.75
C TYR A 83 3.95 -22.35 -21.58
N LEU A 84 3.70 -21.06 -21.86
CA LEU A 84 3.18 -20.10 -20.89
C LEU A 84 1.75 -20.45 -20.47
N ASN A 85 0.86 -20.76 -21.41
CA ASN A 85 -0.53 -21.14 -21.13
C ASN A 85 -0.60 -22.35 -20.21
N THR A 86 0.23 -23.37 -20.44
CA THR A 86 0.28 -24.57 -19.60
C THR A 86 0.70 -24.23 -18.16
N SER A 87 1.73 -23.38 -18.03
CA SER A 87 2.23 -22.93 -16.72
C SER A 87 1.20 -22.08 -15.97
N LEU A 88 0.52 -21.18 -16.68
CA LEU A 88 -0.56 -20.35 -16.14
C LEU A 88 -1.76 -21.18 -15.71
N HIS A 89 -2.17 -22.18 -16.50
CA HIS A 89 -3.25 -23.09 -16.10
C HIS A 89 -2.93 -23.84 -14.81
N HIS A 90 -1.68 -24.29 -14.65
CA HIS A 90 -1.24 -24.93 -13.40
C HIS A 90 -1.28 -23.97 -12.21
N GLU A 91 -0.75 -22.75 -12.35
CA GLU A 91 -0.71 -21.79 -11.24
C GLU A 91 -2.11 -21.29 -10.87
N ILE A 92 -2.97 -20.97 -11.85
CA ILE A 92 -4.37 -20.60 -11.60
C ILE A 92 -5.13 -21.74 -10.93
N SER A 93 -4.89 -22.99 -11.35
CA SER A 93 -5.51 -24.16 -10.72
C SER A 93 -5.03 -24.38 -9.28
N LYS A 94 -3.76 -24.08 -9.00
CA LYS A 94 -3.20 -24.08 -7.64
C LYS A 94 -3.82 -22.96 -6.80
N GLN A 95 -3.89 -21.74 -7.30
CA GLN A 95 -4.54 -20.60 -6.63
C GLN A 95 -6.02 -20.84 -6.35
N LYS A 96 -6.76 -21.46 -7.29
CA LYS A 96 -8.15 -21.88 -7.07
C LYS A 96 -8.27 -22.90 -5.94
N LYS A 97 -7.32 -23.85 -5.83
CA LYS A 97 -7.28 -24.82 -4.72
C LYS A 97 -6.94 -24.15 -3.39
N GLU A 98 -5.96 -23.24 -3.38
CA GLU A 98 -5.57 -22.45 -2.21
C GLU A 98 -6.74 -21.57 -1.73
N SER A 99 -7.45 -20.94 -2.68
CA SER A 99 -8.67 -20.17 -2.44
C SER A 99 -9.79 -21.04 -1.89
N TYR A 100 -10.08 -22.20 -2.49
CA TYR A 100 -11.07 -23.17 -1.98
C TYR A 100 -10.73 -23.67 -0.56
N SER A 101 -9.44 -23.85 -0.27
CA SER A 101 -8.97 -24.19 1.08
C SER A 101 -8.89 -22.99 2.03
N HIS A 102 -9.13 -21.77 1.55
CA HIS A 102 -9.09 -20.52 2.30
C HIS A 102 -7.84 -20.34 3.18
N GLY A 103 -6.67 -20.74 2.67
CA GLY A 103 -5.41 -20.66 3.40
C GLY A 103 -5.10 -21.86 4.32
N LEU A 104 -6.00 -22.84 4.42
CA LEU A 104 -5.71 -24.09 5.13
C LEU A 104 -4.74 -24.95 4.31
N LYS A 105 -3.54 -25.17 4.86
CA LYS A 105 -2.57 -26.12 4.29
C LYS A 105 -3.05 -27.55 4.48
N VAL A 106 -3.70 -28.10 3.47
CA VAL A 106 -4.08 -29.51 3.42
C VAL A 106 -2.98 -30.30 2.75
N SER A 107 -2.61 -31.44 3.31
CA SER A 107 -1.62 -32.32 2.67
C SER A 107 -2.08 -32.75 1.27
N GLN A 108 -1.16 -32.80 0.31
CA GLN A 108 -1.45 -33.24 -1.07
C GLN A 108 -2.10 -34.63 -1.11
N LYS A 109 -1.76 -35.51 -0.15
CA LYS A 109 -2.37 -36.84 0.01
C LYS A 109 -3.88 -36.73 0.19
N ILE A 110 -4.35 -35.92 1.15
CA ILE A 110 -5.79 -35.76 1.44
C ILE A 110 -6.52 -35.12 0.26
N THR A 111 -5.92 -34.13 -0.40
CA THR A 111 -6.49 -33.49 -1.60
C THR A 111 -6.67 -34.46 -2.75
N ARG A 112 -5.70 -35.37 -2.95
CA ARG A 112 -5.77 -36.40 -3.99
C ARG A 112 -6.88 -37.41 -3.68
N LEU A 113 -6.92 -37.89 -2.44
CA LEU A 113 -7.94 -38.85 -1.98
C LEU A 113 -9.35 -38.27 -2.10
N ARG A 114 -9.55 -37.01 -1.70
CA ARG A 114 -10.80 -36.27 -1.91
C ARG A 114 -11.18 -36.24 -3.39
N SER A 115 -10.26 -35.81 -4.26
CA SER A 115 -10.54 -35.68 -5.69
C SER A 115 -10.92 -37.01 -6.33
N GLN A 116 -10.29 -38.11 -5.92
CA GLN A 116 -10.63 -39.45 -6.38
C GLN A 116 -12.00 -39.90 -5.87
N LEU A 117 -12.27 -39.72 -4.58
CA LEU A 117 -13.52 -40.12 -3.94
C LEU A 117 -14.73 -39.39 -4.56
N PHE A 118 -14.67 -38.07 -4.65
CA PHE A 118 -15.81 -37.27 -5.11
C PHE A 118 -16.05 -37.38 -6.61
N LYS A 119 -15.01 -37.53 -7.45
CA LYS A 119 -15.20 -37.84 -8.88
C LYS A 119 -15.94 -39.16 -9.09
N LEU A 120 -15.63 -40.17 -8.29
CA LEU A 120 -16.30 -41.48 -8.35
C LEU A 120 -17.71 -41.42 -7.75
N ALA A 121 -17.91 -40.62 -6.70
CA ALA A 121 -19.24 -40.36 -6.15
C ALA A 121 -20.15 -39.70 -7.19
N ASP A 122 -19.65 -38.67 -7.90
CA ASP A 122 -20.38 -37.99 -8.99
C ASP A 122 -20.75 -38.97 -10.10
N THR A 123 -19.80 -39.82 -10.52
CA THR A 123 -20.03 -40.84 -11.56
C THR A 123 -21.11 -41.86 -11.14
N LYS A 124 -21.20 -42.16 -9.85
CA LYS A 124 -22.19 -43.09 -9.27
C LYS A 124 -23.46 -42.40 -8.76
N GLN A 125 -23.61 -41.08 -8.98
CA GLN A 125 -24.73 -40.27 -8.50
C GLN A 125 -24.95 -40.41 -6.97
N ILE A 126 -23.87 -40.53 -6.20
CA ILE A 126 -23.92 -40.55 -4.74
C ILE A 126 -23.87 -39.10 -4.25
N ALA A 127 -24.87 -38.71 -3.47
CA ALA A 127 -24.95 -37.37 -2.89
C ALA A 127 -23.81 -37.12 -1.90
N THR A 128 -23.32 -35.88 -1.85
CA THR A 128 -22.14 -35.49 -1.06
C THR A 128 -22.38 -35.47 0.45
N ASP A 129 -23.65 -35.48 0.87
CA ASP A 129 -24.12 -35.53 2.25
C ASP A 129 -24.33 -36.98 2.77
N ASP A 130 -24.41 -37.97 1.87
CA ASP A 130 -24.56 -39.38 2.21
C ASP A 130 -23.22 -40.01 2.63
N THR A 131 -22.81 -39.69 3.85
CA THR A 131 -21.55 -40.15 4.45
C THR A 131 -21.40 -41.67 4.52
N GLU A 132 -22.50 -42.43 4.63
CA GLU A 132 -22.44 -43.90 4.65
C GLU A 132 -22.12 -44.49 3.28
N LYS A 133 -22.76 -43.99 2.21
CA LYS A 133 -22.44 -44.44 0.85
C LYS A 133 -21.04 -44.00 0.44
N LEU A 134 -20.62 -42.80 0.85
CA LEU A 134 -19.26 -42.31 0.62
C LEU A 134 -18.21 -43.16 1.37
N LEU A 135 -18.49 -43.60 2.60
CA LEU A 135 -17.60 -44.49 3.35
C LEU A 135 -17.47 -45.85 2.65
N LYS A 136 -18.59 -46.44 2.20
CA LYS A 136 -18.57 -47.70 1.44
C LYS A 136 -17.75 -47.57 0.17
N LEU A 137 -17.94 -46.48 -0.58
CA LEU A 137 -17.16 -46.19 -1.78
C LEU A 137 -15.67 -46.02 -1.47
N ALA A 138 -15.33 -45.28 -0.42
CA ALA A 138 -13.96 -45.04 0.03
C ALA A 138 -13.24 -46.35 0.36
N LEU A 139 -13.90 -47.27 1.06
CA LEU A 139 -13.35 -48.58 1.37
C LEU A 139 -13.15 -49.43 0.10
N THR A 140 -14.09 -49.38 -0.86
CA THR A 140 -13.95 -50.10 -2.15
C THR A 140 -12.73 -49.65 -2.96
N ILE A 141 -12.34 -48.37 -2.85
CA ILE A 141 -11.17 -47.82 -3.55
C ILE A 141 -9.87 -47.87 -2.72
N GLY A 142 -9.90 -48.53 -1.56
CA GLY A 142 -8.73 -48.74 -0.70
C GLY A 142 -8.36 -47.54 0.18
N ILE A 143 -9.28 -46.60 0.42
CA ILE A 143 -9.08 -45.52 1.39
C ILE A 143 -9.38 -46.06 2.80
N SER A 144 -8.42 -45.92 3.71
CA SER A 144 -8.62 -46.29 5.11
C SER A 144 -9.69 -45.43 5.78
N LYS A 145 -10.42 -45.99 6.75
CA LYS A 145 -11.42 -45.24 7.53
C LYS A 145 -10.83 -43.96 8.15
N ALA A 146 -9.59 -44.02 8.64
CA ALA A 146 -8.90 -42.88 9.22
C ALA A 146 -8.58 -41.77 8.19
N ASP A 147 -8.22 -42.13 6.95
CA ASP A 147 -8.01 -41.14 5.88
C ASP A 147 -9.35 -40.59 5.36
N PHE A 148 -10.41 -41.41 5.33
CA PHE A 148 -11.78 -40.98 5.01
C PHE A 148 -12.30 -39.94 6.02
N GLU A 149 -12.14 -40.17 7.32
CA GLU A 149 -12.53 -39.23 8.37
C GLU A 149 -11.83 -37.87 8.20
N LYS A 150 -10.56 -37.86 7.79
CA LYS A 150 -9.83 -36.62 7.47
C LYS A 150 -10.38 -35.92 6.23
N VAL A 151 -10.76 -36.67 5.19
CA VAL A 151 -11.37 -36.14 3.96
C VAL A 151 -12.73 -35.52 4.27
N ILE A 152 -13.59 -36.20 5.03
CA ILE A 152 -14.91 -35.69 5.43
C ILE A 152 -14.79 -34.51 6.38
N LYS A 153 -13.87 -34.56 7.35
CA LYS A 153 -13.59 -33.42 8.23
C LYS A 153 -13.16 -32.19 7.44
N TYR A 154 -12.36 -32.38 6.40
CA TYR A 154 -11.98 -31.31 5.48
C TYR A 154 -13.15 -30.79 4.63
N GLU A 155 -14.01 -31.67 4.14
CA GLU A 155 -15.21 -31.28 3.37
C GLU A 155 -16.21 -30.49 4.23
N ASN A 156 -16.37 -30.89 5.48
CA ASN A 156 -17.29 -30.28 6.44
C ASN A 156 -16.76 -28.98 7.05
N ILE A 157 -15.58 -28.50 6.65
CA ILE A 157 -15.11 -27.16 7.03
C ILE A 157 -16.03 -26.14 6.34
N LYS A 158 -17.06 -25.71 7.07
CA LYS A 158 -17.91 -24.59 6.67
C LYS A 158 -17.08 -23.33 6.75
N PHE A 159 -16.61 -22.88 5.59
CA PHE A 159 -16.05 -21.54 5.47
C PHE A 159 -17.21 -20.55 5.55
N ALA A 160 -17.06 -19.48 6.34
CA ALA A 160 -17.98 -18.35 6.26
C ALA A 160 -17.97 -17.85 4.81
N HIS A 161 -19.02 -18.14 4.05
CA HIS A 161 -19.14 -17.72 2.67
C HIS A 161 -19.03 -16.19 2.59
N ASP A 162 -18.18 -15.65 1.72
CA ASP A 162 -18.63 -15.13 0.43
C ASP A 162 -20.04 -14.53 0.48
N LYS A 163 -20.35 -13.51 1.31
CA LYS A 163 -21.70 -12.93 1.32
C LYS A 163 -21.98 -12.41 -0.10
N THR A 164 -22.99 -12.98 -0.76
CA THR A 164 -23.46 -12.46 -2.04
C THR A 164 -24.40 -11.30 -1.75
N ASN A 165 -24.15 -10.15 -2.37
CA ASN A 165 -25.15 -9.08 -2.39
C ASN A 165 -26.37 -9.54 -3.21
N LYS A 166 -27.52 -8.87 -3.01
CA LYS A 166 -28.77 -9.17 -3.72
C LYS A 166 -28.64 -9.17 -5.25
N ASP A 167 -27.62 -8.50 -5.78
CA ASP A 167 -27.37 -8.35 -7.22
C ASP A 167 -26.44 -9.43 -7.79
N GLY A 168 -26.14 -10.49 -7.03
CA GLY A 168 -25.28 -11.60 -7.48
C GLY A 168 -23.78 -11.28 -7.53
N THR A 169 -23.38 -10.10 -7.05
CA THR A 169 -21.97 -9.75 -6.85
C THR A 169 -21.44 -10.42 -5.58
N VAL A 170 -20.34 -11.17 -5.75
CA VAL A 170 -19.58 -11.74 -4.63
C VAL A 170 -18.94 -10.59 -3.88
N GLN A 171 -19.39 -10.32 -2.65
CA GLN A 171 -18.75 -9.34 -1.78
C GLN A 171 -17.35 -9.87 -1.43
N ASP A 172 -16.29 -9.08 -1.68
CA ASP A 172 -14.93 -9.54 -1.44
C ASP A 172 -14.74 -9.84 0.06
N ARG A 173 -13.92 -10.85 0.39
CA ARG A 173 -13.56 -11.15 1.78
C ARG A 173 -12.93 -9.96 2.47
N PHE A 174 -12.25 -9.12 1.70
CA PHE A 174 -11.67 -7.87 2.17
C PHE A 174 -12.70 -6.76 2.43
N ASP A 175 -13.91 -6.84 1.84
CA ASP A 175 -14.98 -5.86 2.06
C ASP A 175 -15.67 -6.04 3.43
N ASN A 176 -15.58 -7.26 4.00
CA ASN A 176 -16.12 -7.59 5.33
C ASN A 176 -15.06 -7.55 6.44
N ILE A 177 -13.79 -7.34 6.10
CA ILE A 177 -12.83 -6.83 7.08
C ILE A 177 -13.20 -5.37 7.29
N LYS A 178 -14.04 -5.10 8.30
CA LYS A 178 -14.07 -3.75 8.86
C LYS A 178 -12.62 -3.46 9.26
N SER A 179 -11.97 -2.57 8.52
CA SER A 179 -10.71 -1.95 8.91
C SER A 179 -10.98 -1.10 10.15
N THR A 180 -11.15 -1.75 11.28
CA THR A 180 -11.10 -1.12 12.60
C THR A 180 -9.72 -1.27 13.21
N ASP A 181 -8.93 -2.26 12.77
CA ASP A 181 -7.57 -2.46 13.25
C ASP A 181 -6.57 -2.18 12.13
N THR A 182 -5.99 -1.00 12.21
CA THR A 182 -4.91 -0.56 11.33
C THR A 182 -3.71 -1.51 11.54
N ALA A 183 -3.14 -2.06 10.45
CA ALA A 183 -2.01 -2.99 10.53
C ALA A 183 -0.92 -2.46 11.49
N PRO A 184 -0.44 -3.25 12.48
CA PRO A 184 0.51 -2.80 13.50
C PRO A 184 1.76 -2.15 12.92
N GLU A 185 2.24 -2.65 11.78
CA GLU A 185 3.39 -2.14 11.03
C GLU A 185 3.11 -0.77 10.44
N TYR A 186 1.93 -0.55 9.84
CA TYR A 186 1.50 0.76 9.35
C TYR A 186 1.29 1.77 10.49
N LEU A 187 0.75 1.32 11.63
CA LEU A 187 0.65 2.16 12.84
C LEU A 187 2.04 2.51 13.39
N LEU A 188 2.99 1.59 13.33
CA LEU A 188 4.36 1.81 13.77
C LEU A 188 5.08 2.79 12.83
N GLU A 189 5.00 2.61 11.51
CA GLU A 189 5.53 3.54 10.52
C GLU A 189 4.94 4.94 10.69
N LYS A 190 3.60 5.04 10.80
CA LYS A 190 2.93 6.31 11.04
C LYS A 190 3.32 6.93 12.38
N LYS A 191 3.51 6.14 13.44
CA LYS A 191 4.02 6.62 14.74
C LYS A 191 5.46 7.09 14.65
N LEU A 192 6.32 6.37 13.91
CA LEU A 192 7.72 6.73 13.70
C LEU A 192 7.82 8.02 12.89
N GLU A 193 7.07 8.16 11.80
CA GLU A 193 6.98 9.39 11.01
C GLU A 193 6.43 10.56 11.84
N LEU A 194 5.37 10.34 12.61
CA LEU A 194 4.81 11.36 13.50
C LEU A 194 5.82 11.77 14.58
N SER A 195 6.59 10.82 15.12
CA SER A 195 7.61 11.07 16.13
C SER A 195 8.80 11.86 15.57
N ALA A 196 9.27 11.51 14.38
CA ALA A 196 10.35 12.22 13.68
C ALA A 196 9.90 13.65 13.31
N ASN A 197 8.68 13.80 12.82
CA ASN A 197 8.09 15.11 12.52
C ASN A 197 7.89 15.95 13.78
N LYS A 198 7.43 15.34 14.88
CA LYS A 198 7.30 16.00 16.19
C LYS A 198 8.65 16.51 16.69
N GLU A 199 9.69 15.67 16.65
CA GLU A 199 11.04 16.03 17.11
C GLU A 199 11.62 17.19 16.27
N LYS A 200 11.55 17.07 14.93
CA LYS A 200 12.01 18.12 14.02
C LYS A 200 11.28 19.44 14.28
N ARG A 201 9.96 19.39 14.44
CA ARG A 201 9.15 20.59 14.69
C ARG A 201 9.43 21.21 16.05
N TYR A 202 9.58 20.40 17.09
CA TYR A 202 9.95 20.86 18.42
C TYR A 202 11.31 21.57 18.41
N LYS A 203 12.33 20.98 17.75
CA LYS A 203 13.66 21.61 17.60
C LYS A 203 13.58 22.98 16.92
N GLN A 204 12.77 23.12 15.86
CA GLN A 204 12.58 24.40 15.18
C GLN A 204 11.96 25.46 16.11
N LEU A 205 10.90 25.11 16.83
CA LEU A 205 10.22 26.04 17.75
C LEU A 205 11.13 26.41 18.93
N LYS A 206 11.88 25.44 19.47
CA LYS A 206 12.85 25.66 20.53
C LYS A 206 13.98 26.61 20.08
N PHE A 207 14.49 26.44 18.86
CA PHE A 207 15.51 27.34 18.33
C PHE A 207 15.00 28.79 18.20
N ILE A 208 13.75 28.97 17.78
CA ILE A 208 13.10 30.28 17.74
C ILE A 208 12.97 30.86 19.15
N ASP A 209 12.61 30.02 20.13
CA ASP A 209 12.43 30.41 21.53
C ASP A 209 13.75 30.83 22.21
N GLU A 210 14.83 30.10 21.95
CA GLU A 210 16.18 30.44 22.39
C GLU A 210 16.61 31.79 21.78
N ALA A 211 16.41 31.98 20.47
CA ALA A 211 16.73 33.25 19.80
C ALA A 211 15.87 34.42 20.30
N PHE A 212 14.62 34.16 20.69
CA PHE A 212 13.72 35.14 21.29
C PHE A 212 14.16 35.51 22.72
N SER A 213 14.60 34.53 23.51
CA SER A 213 15.06 34.73 24.89
C SER A 213 16.23 35.73 24.97
N GLN A 214 17.09 35.73 23.96
CA GLN A 214 18.23 36.66 23.83
C GLN A 214 17.85 38.10 23.40
N LYS A 215 16.56 38.41 23.24
CA LYS A 215 16.11 39.77 22.90
C LYS A 215 15.98 40.66 24.13
N GLN A 216 16.06 41.96 23.89
CA GLN A 216 15.80 42.97 24.92
C GLN A 216 14.31 42.98 25.28
N ASP A 217 13.99 43.14 26.56
CA ASP A 217 12.62 43.05 27.08
C ASP A 217 11.67 44.07 26.44
N ARG A 218 12.17 45.27 26.13
CA ARG A 218 11.40 46.31 25.43
C ARG A 218 10.90 45.90 24.03
N VAL A 219 11.54 44.90 23.41
CA VAL A 219 11.17 44.38 22.07
C VAL A 219 10.33 43.11 22.19
N LYS A 220 10.46 42.33 23.27
CA LYS A 220 9.82 41.04 23.45
C LYS A 220 8.29 41.10 23.34
N LYS A 221 7.65 42.08 23.97
CA LYS A 221 6.17 42.22 23.95
C LYS A 221 5.62 42.37 22.52
N TYR A 222 6.25 43.22 21.71
CA TYR A 222 5.83 43.44 20.33
C TYR A 222 6.19 42.26 19.42
N LEU A 223 7.41 41.75 19.54
CA LEU A 223 7.90 40.63 18.75
C LEU A 223 7.11 39.35 19.03
N SER A 224 6.68 39.12 20.28
CA SER A 224 5.89 37.95 20.67
C SER A 224 4.55 37.88 19.95
N LYS A 225 3.78 38.99 19.90
CA LYS A 225 2.54 39.05 19.12
C LYS A 225 2.77 38.84 17.63
N LEU A 226 3.83 39.43 17.07
CA LEU A 226 4.17 39.27 15.66
C LEU A 226 4.57 37.84 15.29
N LEU A 227 5.36 37.18 16.15
CA LEU A 227 5.75 35.78 15.97
C LEU A 227 4.57 34.84 16.14
N THR A 228 3.71 35.09 17.12
CA THR A 228 2.48 34.33 17.35
C THR A 228 1.56 34.39 16.13
N LEU A 229 1.36 35.57 15.53
CA LEU A 229 0.60 35.71 14.28
C LEU A 229 1.30 34.99 13.12
N LYS A 230 2.61 35.22 12.94
CA LYS A 230 3.37 34.71 11.79
C LYS A 230 3.45 33.18 11.79
N LEU A 231 3.56 32.57 12.96
CA LEU A 231 3.70 31.12 13.17
C LEU A 231 2.38 30.48 13.60
N TYR A 232 1.24 31.16 13.47
CA TYR A 232 -0.04 30.69 14.00
C TYR A 232 -0.43 29.28 13.48
N ASN A 233 -0.46 29.07 12.17
CA ASN A 233 -0.77 27.76 11.57
C ASN A 233 0.22 26.67 12.01
N ASP A 234 1.44 27.11 12.20
CA ASP A 234 2.63 26.35 12.53
C ASP A 234 2.61 25.88 14.01
N LEU A 235 2.02 26.69 14.89
CA LEU A 235 1.73 26.43 16.30
C LEU A 235 0.44 25.60 16.45
N LEU A 236 -0.59 25.86 15.64
CA LEU A 236 -1.79 25.03 15.58
C LEU A 236 -1.47 23.58 15.20
N ASN A 237 -0.66 23.40 14.15
CA ASN A 237 -0.20 22.08 13.73
C ASN A 237 0.61 21.39 14.85
N ALA A 238 1.46 22.15 15.54
CA ALA A 238 2.21 21.64 16.68
C ALA A 238 1.30 21.20 17.84
N LYS A 239 0.31 22.03 18.22
CA LYS A 239 -0.65 21.78 19.31
C LYS A 239 -1.56 20.59 19.01
N TYR A 240 -2.25 20.61 17.87
CA TYR A 240 -3.32 19.66 17.58
C TYR A 240 -2.88 18.40 16.84
N ASN A 241 -1.92 18.50 15.91
CA ASN A 241 -1.52 17.36 15.08
C ASN A 241 -0.29 16.64 15.63
N LEU A 242 0.61 17.34 16.32
CA LEU A 242 1.85 16.77 16.85
C LEU A 242 1.88 16.66 18.38
N SER A 243 0.84 17.14 19.07
CA SER A 243 0.74 17.13 20.54
C SER A 243 1.99 17.73 21.21
N ILE A 244 2.46 18.85 20.69
CA ILE A 244 3.54 19.67 21.27
C ILE A 244 2.89 20.74 22.15
N PRO A 245 3.26 20.85 23.44
CA PRO A 245 2.76 21.92 24.29
C PRO A 245 3.26 23.27 23.78
N ILE A 246 2.38 24.25 23.69
CA ILE A 246 2.71 25.61 23.26
C ILE A 246 3.09 26.44 24.50
N ASN A 247 4.26 26.12 25.06
CA ASN A 247 4.81 26.76 26.26
C ASN A 247 6.12 27.52 25.98
N PHE A 248 6.29 27.98 24.74
CA PHE A 248 7.45 28.76 24.33
C PHE A 248 7.31 30.22 24.76
N SER A 249 8.39 30.80 25.28
CA SER A 249 8.44 32.19 25.75
C SER A 249 8.12 33.23 24.67
N PHE A 250 8.35 32.90 23.40
CA PHE A 250 7.99 33.78 22.28
C PHE A 250 6.50 33.84 21.98
N VAL A 251 5.70 32.89 22.49
CA VAL A 251 4.26 32.82 22.20
C VAL A 251 3.49 33.70 23.19
N ASP A 252 2.71 34.65 22.66
CA ASP A 252 1.74 35.40 23.43
C ASP A 252 0.49 34.52 23.55
N THR A 253 0.33 33.86 24.69
CA THR A 253 -0.75 32.86 24.92
C THR A 253 -2.14 33.48 24.81
N LYS A 254 -2.34 34.68 25.37
CA LYS A 254 -3.61 35.40 25.26
C LYS A 254 -3.95 35.70 23.81
N PHE A 255 -2.98 36.22 23.07
CA PHE A 255 -3.17 36.52 21.66
C PHE A 255 -3.34 35.25 20.81
N PHE A 256 -2.69 34.14 21.17
CA PHE A 256 -2.89 32.85 20.51
C PHE A 256 -4.33 32.35 20.68
N ASP A 257 -4.89 32.47 21.89
CA ASP A 257 -6.28 32.10 22.18
C ASP A 257 -7.28 33.00 21.41
N GLU A 258 -7.02 34.31 21.33
CA GLU A 258 -7.79 35.25 20.49
C GLU A 258 -7.80 34.82 19.01
N LEU A 259 -6.64 34.39 18.47
CA LEU A 259 -6.57 33.89 17.09
C LEU A 259 -7.34 32.58 16.89
N GLU A 260 -7.38 31.69 17.89
CA GLU A 260 -8.22 30.49 17.88
C GLU A 260 -9.72 30.84 17.85
N GLU A 261 -10.15 31.84 18.61
CA GLU A 261 -11.54 32.33 18.56
C GLU A 261 -11.88 32.92 17.19
N HIS A 262 -10.99 33.73 16.61
CA HIS A 262 -11.18 34.26 15.26
C HIS A 262 -11.36 33.15 14.22
N ARG A 263 -10.56 32.08 14.32
CA ARG A 263 -10.67 30.91 13.46
C ARG A 263 -12.00 30.18 13.63
N LYS A 264 -12.42 29.93 14.88
CA LYS A 264 -13.69 29.24 15.20
C LYS A 264 -14.90 30.02 14.68
N ASN A 265 -14.89 31.33 14.90
CA ASN A 265 -15.99 32.22 14.55
C ASN A 265 -15.95 32.69 13.08
N LYS A 266 -14.96 32.24 12.30
CA LYS A 266 -14.72 32.65 10.89
C LYS A 266 -14.67 34.18 10.72
N THR A 267 -14.12 34.88 11.71
CA THR A 267 -13.98 36.34 11.67
C THR A 267 -12.62 36.75 11.12
N ARG A 268 -12.48 38.03 10.75
CA ARG A 268 -11.24 38.56 10.18
C ARG A 268 -10.09 38.40 11.19
N PHE A 269 -8.98 37.82 10.71
CA PHE A 269 -7.74 37.73 11.49
C PHE A 269 -7.09 39.12 11.67
N PRO A 270 -6.53 39.42 12.86
CA PRO A 270 -5.71 40.60 13.09
C PRO A 270 -4.54 40.65 12.12
N THR A 271 -4.30 41.82 11.52
CA THR A 271 -3.14 42.05 10.64
C THR A 271 -1.94 42.55 11.44
N GLN A 272 -0.76 42.56 10.82
CA GLN A 272 0.43 43.19 11.42
C GLN A 272 0.22 44.68 11.71
N GLU A 273 -0.59 45.36 10.90
CA GLU A 273 -0.95 46.77 11.11
C GLU A 273 -1.83 46.93 12.35
N ASP A 274 -2.79 46.02 12.56
CA ASP A 274 -3.66 46.02 13.74
C ASP A 274 -2.84 45.78 15.02
N ILE A 275 -1.83 44.89 14.97
CA ILE A 275 -0.89 44.66 16.08
C ILE A 275 -0.04 45.92 16.33
N ALA A 276 0.52 46.53 15.29
CA ALA A 276 1.35 47.74 15.43
C ALA A 276 0.55 48.89 16.08
N LYS A 277 -0.69 49.12 15.62
CA LYS A 277 -1.62 50.09 16.21
C LYS A 277 -1.89 49.81 17.69
N SER A 278 -2.17 48.55 18.05
CA SER A 278 -2.44 48.15 19.45
C SER A 278 -1.29 48.43 20.42
N LEU A 279 -0.08 48.64 19.92
CA LEU A 279 1.13 48.87 20.70
C LEU A 279 1.77 50.24 20.42
N ASN A 280 1.05 51.16 19.78
CA ASN A 280 1.52 52.51 19.40
C ASN A 280 2.85 52.47 18.61
N ARG A 281 2.93 51.57 17.62
CA ARG A 281 4.08 51.40 16.73
C ARG A 281 3.72 51.77 15.29
N ASP A 282 4.73 52.17 14.52
CA ASP A 282 4.59 52.38 13.07
C ASP A 282 4.27 51.06 12.34
N LYS A 283 3.42 51.10 11.33
CA LYS A 283 3.07 49.90 10.53
C LYS A 283 4.27 49.24 9.85
N THR A 284 5.29 50.02 9.48
CA THR A 284 6.52 49.54 8.83
C THR A 284 7.47 48.84 9.81
N ASP A 285 7.30 49.06 11.12
CA ASP A 285 8.13 48.44 12.17
C ASP A 285 7.86 46.94 12.29
N ALA A 286 6.65 46.46 11.98
CA ALA A 286 6.29 45.04 12.10
C ALA A 286 7.13 44.15 11.17
N SER A 287 7.13 44.48 9.87
CA SER A 287 7.90 43.75 8.85
C SER A 287 9.41 43.85 9.10
N ARG A 288 9.92 45.04 9.46
CA ARG A 288 11.34 45.24 9.76
C ARG A 288 11.79 44.41 10.98
N THR A 289 10.98 44.38 12.03
CA THR A 289 11.25 43.63 13.26
C THR A 289 11.30 42.12 13.00
N LEU A 290 10.31 41.56 12.28
CA LEU A 290 10.30 40.15 11.91
C LEU A 290 11.46 39.78 10.99
N ASN A 291 11.71 40.58 9.95
CA ASN A 291 12.80 40.29 9.01
C ASN A 291 14.18 40.37 9.66
N SER A 292 14.41 41.35 10.54
CA SER A 292 15.65 41.44 11.31
C SER A 292 15.83 40.24 12.24
N PHE A 293 14.76 39.79 12.89
CA PHE A 293 14.77 38.60 13.74
C PHE A 293 15.13 37.33 12.96
N PHE A 294 14.40 37.02 11.88
CA PHE A 294 14.66 35.83 11.08
C PHE A 294 15.99 35.87 10.32
N LYS A 295 16.47 37.04 9.90
CA LYS A 295 17.83 37.18 9.33
C LYS A 295 18.90 36.80 10.34
N LYS A 296 18.74 37.21 11.61
CA LYS A 296 19.69 36.85 12.68
C LYS A 296 19.66 35.34 12.93
N ILE A 297 18.48 34.74 13.07
CA ILE A 297 18.29 33.29 13.19
C ILE A 297 18.97 32.53 12.05
N LYS A 298 18.77 32.95 10.78
CA LYS A 298 19.42 32.30 9.62
C LYS A 298 20.95 32.39 9.67
N LYS A 299 21.50 33.52 10.11
CA LYS A 299 22.95 33.70 10.27
C LYS A 299 23.52 32.78 11.35
N ASP A 300 22.78 32.60 12.44
CA ASP A 300 23.20 31.75 13.57
C ASP A 300 23.10 30.26 13.20
N ILE A 301 22.09 29.85 12.41
CA ILE A 301 21.99 28.48 11.84
C ILE A 301 23.16 28.17 10.90
N ASN A 302 23.48 29.09 9.97
CA ASN A 302 24.56 28.86 9.01
C ASN A 302 25.95 28.76 9.68
N LYS A 303 26.15 29.43 10.82
CA LYS A 303 27.38 29.31 11.63
C LYS A 303 27.47 27.98 12.39
N LEU A 304 26.34 27.37 12.75
CA LEU A 304 26.29 26.07 13.42
C LEU A 304 26.47 24.90 12.44
N SER A 305 26.11 25.07 11.16
CA SER A 305 26.29 24.05 10.11
C SER A 305 27.66 24.07 9.42
N THR A 306 28.57 24.95 9.84
CA THR A 306 29.94 25.09 9.30
C THR A 306 31.03 24.76 10.32
N LEU A 307 30.64 24.31 11.52
CA LEU A 307 31.48 23.67 12.54
C LEU A 307 31.27 22.16 12.49
#